data_AF-A0A835A0A6-F1
#
_entry.id   AF-A0A835A0A6-F1
#
_cell.length_a   1.000
_cell.length_b   1.000
_cell.length_c   1.000
_cell.angle_alpha   90.00
_cell.angle_beta   90.00
_cell.angle_gamma   90.00
#
_symmetry.space_group_name_H-M   'P 1'
#
loop_
_entity.id
_entity.type
_entity.pdbx_description
1 polymer ?
#
loop_
_entity_poly.entity_id
_entity_poly.type
_entity_poly.pdbx_seq_one_letter_code
_entity_poly.pdbx_strand_id
1 'polypeptide(L)'
;MHMKTMKTSVFCVAMVVVQLAYGGSNILVKVALDKGMNQIVFVVYRHLIAMLVLGPFAYVLERKQRPSLSWLMMIKIFVLATLGTTIHLNVYYAGLEYTSPTVASALSNVIPGLTFLMAVSLRYIYIYILL
;
A
#
# COMPACT_ATOMS: atom_id res chain seq x y z
N MET A 1 0.35 -5.94 33.39
CA MET A 1 1.28 -4.92 32.85
C MET A 1 2.36 -5.54 31.94
N HIS A 2 3.06 -6.60 32.34
CA HIS A 2 4.09 -7.27 31.52
C HIS A 2 3.65 -7.78 30.13
N MET A 3 2.45 -8.32 29.99
CA MET A 3 1.98 -8.87 28.71
C MET A 3 1.69 -7.78 27.65
N LYS A 4 1.45 -6.53 28.09
CA LYS A 4 1.25 -5.38 27.19
C LYS A 4 2.58 -4.95 26.57
N THR A 5 3.65 -4.91 27.37
CA THR A 5 5.01 -4.58 26.93
C THR A 5 5.57 -5.59 25.93
N MET A 6 5.34 -6.90 26.15
CA MET A 6 5.83 -7.94 25.24
C MET A 6 5.14 -7.87 23.86
N LYS A 7 3.81 -7.67 23.83
CA LYS A 7 3.10 -7.47 22.56
C LYS A 7 3.56 -6.20 21.84
N THR A 8 3.75 -5.09 22.55
CA THR A 8 4.27 -3.84 21.95
C THR A 8 5.64 -4.05 21.33
N SER A 9 6.55 -4.77 22.00
CA SER A 9 7.87 -5.08 21.45
C SER A 9 7.78 -5.91 20.16
N VAL A 10 6.92 -6.93 20.12
CA VAL A 10 6.68 -7.73 18.91
C VAL A 10 6.15 -6.86 17.76
N PHE A 11 5.22 -5.94 18.04
CA PHE A 11 4.74 -5.00 17.02
C PHE A 11 5.83 -4.04 16.54
N CYS A 12 6.69 -3.54 17.43
CA CYS A 12 7.82 -2.69 17.05
C CYS A 12 8.79 -3.44 16.12
N VAL A 13 9.16 -4.67 16.46
CA VAL A 13 10.03 -5.50 15.61
C VAL A 13 9.36 -5.77 14.26
N ALA A 14 8.07 -6.11 14.24
CA ALA A 14 7.33 -6.30 13.00
C ALA A 14 7.32 -5.04 12.12
N MET A 15 7.11 -3.85 12.71
CA MET A 15 7.15 -2.58 11.99
C MET A 15 8.53 -2.30 11.39
N VAL A 16 9.61 -2.53 12.15
CA VAL A 16 10.98 -2.36 11.65
C VAL A 16 11.26 -3.29 10.47
N VAL A 17 10.87 -4.56 10.56
CA VAL A 17 11.03 -5.54 9.48
C VAL A 17 10.26 -5.10 8.23
N VAL A 18 9.02 -4.64 8.39
CA VAL A 18 8.20 -4.14 7.28
C VAL A 18 8.85 -2.91 6.62
N GLN A 19 9.36 -1.97 7.40
CA GLN A 19 10.02 -0.77 6.88
C GLN A 19 11.32 -1.10 6.14
N LEU A 20 12.10 -2.06 6.64
CA LEU A 20 13.27 -2.57 5.95
C LEU A 20 12.89 -3.24 4.62
N ALA A 21 11.82 -4.03 4.59
CA ALA A 21 11.33 -4.65 3.36
C ALA A 21 10.87 -3.60 2.33
N TYR A 22 10.19 -2.53 2.76
CA TYR A 22 9.82 -1.41 1.89
C TYR A 22 11.04 -0.67 1.35
N GLY A 23 12.03 -0.38 2.19
CA GLY A 23 13.28 0.26 1.78
C GLY A 23 14.03 -0.57 0.74
N GLY A 24 14.21 -1.88 1.00
CA GLY A 24 14.83 -2.81 0.07
C GLY A 24 14.06 -2.90 -1.25
N SER A 25 12.72 -2.95 -1.19
CA SER A 25 11.86 -2.97 -2.38
C SER A 25 12.06 -1.73 -3.25
N ASN A 26 12.10 -0.52 -2.66
CA ASN A 26 12.30 0.71 -3.42
C ASN A 26 13.65 0.75 -4.14
N ILE A 27 14.71 0.22 -3.52
CA ILE A 27 16.03 0.11 -4.15
C ILE A 27 15.98 -0.87 -5.33
N LEU A 28 15.42 -2.06 -5.12
CA LEU A 28 15.30 -3.08 -6.18
C LEU A 28 14.49 -2.57 -7.37
N VAL A 29 13.36 -1.90 -7.11
CA VAL A 29 12.54 -1.30 -8.16
C VAL A 29 13.32 -0.24 -8.90
N LYS A 30 14.01 0.66 -8.20
CA LYS A 30 14.83 1.70 -8.84
C LYS A 30 15.88 1.09 -9.76
N VAL A 31 16.61 0.07 -9.31
CA VAL A 31 17.60 -0.63 -10.13
C VAL A 31 16.96 -1.25 -11.37
N ALA A 32 15.76 -1.82 -11.25
CA ALA A 32 15.08 -2.43 -12.37
C ALA A 32 14.57 -1.38 -13.38
N LEU A 33 14.07 -0.24 -12.91
CA LEU A 33 13.67 0.88 -13.77
C LEU A 33 14.86 1.52 -14.48
N ASP A 34 16.00 1.69 -13.79
CA ASP A 34 17.24 2.26 -14.35
C ASP A 34 17.82 1.38 -15.47
N LYS A 35 17.61 0.06 -15.40
CA LYS A 35 17.91 -0.90 -16.47
C LYS A 35 16.92 -0.85 -17.66
N GLY A 36 16.03 0.14 -17.72
CA GLY A 36 15.10 0.38 -18.82
C GLY A 36 13.78 -0.40 -18.73
N MET A 37 13.45 -0.98 -17.57
CA MET A 37 12.16 -1.66 -17.41
C MET A 37 11.02 -0.64 -17.33
N ASN A 38 9.97 -0.84 -18.13
CA ASN A 38 8.78 -0.01 -18.05
C ASN A 38 8.03 -0.22 -16.72
N GLN A 39 7.85 0.86 -15.97
CA GLN A 39 7.08 0.95 -14.73
C GLN A 39 5.66 0.34 -14.82
N ILE A 40 4.95 0.49 -15.93
CA ILE A 40 3.60 -0.08 -16.12
C ILE A 40 3.69 -1.61 -16.14
N VAL A 41 4.65 -2.15 -16.89
CA VAL A 41 4.89 -3.58 -16.99
C VAL A 41 5.23 -4.15 -15.61
N PHE A 42 6.08 -3.45 -14.85
CA PHE A 42 6.42 -3.84 -13.48
C PHE A 42 5.20 -3.92 -12.56
N VAL A 43 4.32 -2.92 -12.59
CA VAL A 43 3.09 -2.89 -11.78
C VAL A 43 2.15 -4.04 -12.14
N VAL A 44 2.02 -4.36 -13.43
CA VAL A 44 1.21 -5.50 -13.90
C VAL A 44 1.77 -6.82 -13.37
N TYR A 45 3.08 -7.06 -13.52
CA TYR A 45 3.72 -8.26 -12.98
C TYR A 45 3.52 -8.40 -11.47
N ARG A 46 3.67 -7.32 -10.72
CA ARG A 46 3.46 -7.32 -9.27
C ARG A 46 2.03 -7.73 -8.90
N HIS A 47 1.01 -7.22 -9.60
CA HIS A 47 -0.38 -7.59 -9.33
C HIS A 47 -0.68 -9.04 -9.72
N LEU A 48 -0.15 -9.52 -10.85
CA LEU A 48 -0.32 -10.91 -11.28
C LEU A 48 0.30 -11.88 -10.29
N ILE A 49 1.53 -11.63 -9.83
CA ILE A 49 2.19 -12.46 -8.82
C ILE A 49 1.42 -12.40 -7.51
N ALA A 50 0.99 -11.21 -7.06
CA ALA A 50 0.18 -11.08 -5.85
C ALA A 50 -1.13 -11.88 -5.95
N MET A 51 -1.82 -11.84 -7.08
CA MET A 51 -3.04 -12.60 -7.32
C MET A 51 -2.78 -14.12 -7.34
N LEU A 52 -1.71 -14.58 -8.00
CA LEU A 52 -1.36 -15.99 -8.08
C LEU A 52 -0.94 -16.56 -6.73
N VAL A 53 -0.22 -15.79 -5.93
CA VAL A 53 0.20 -16.19 -4.60
C VAL A 53 -0.96 -16.11 -3.63
N LEU A 54 -1.62 -14.96 -3.49
CA LEU A 54 -2.66 -14.76 -2.49
C LEU A 54 -3.99 -15.43 -2.85
N GLY A 55 -4.32 -15.58 -4.13
CA GLY A 55 -5.55 -16.19 -4.60
C GLY A 55 -5.87 -17.56 -4.00
N PRO A 56 -4.96 -18.56 -4.07
CA PRO A 56 -5.19 -19.86 -3.46
C PRO A 56 -5.27 -19.79 -1.93
N PHE A 57 -4.44 -18.96 -1.27
CA PHE A 57 -4.50 -18.81 0.18
C PHE A 57 -5.83 -18.18 0.64
N ALA A 58 -6.27 -17.11 -0.02
CA ALA A 58 -7.54 -16.47 0.24
C ALA A 58 -8.71 -17.45 0.05
N TYR A 59 -8.68 -18.25 -1.03
CA TYR A 59 -9.70 -19.27 -1.26
C TYR A 59 -9.72 -20.33 -0.15
N VAL A 60 -8.58 -20.91 0.21
CA VAL A 60 -8.51 -21.99 1.20
C VAL A 60 -8.91 -21.50 2.60
N LEU A 61 -8.45 -20.31 3.00
CA LEU A 61 -8.63 -19.78 4.35
C LEU A 61 -10.05 -19.22 4.56
N GLU A 62 -10.61 -18.53 3.57
CA GLU A 62 -11.88 -17.82 3.70
C GLU A 62 -13.09 -18.58 3.16
N ARG A 63 -12.92 -19.78 2.59
CA ARG A 63 -14.02 -20.57 2.00
C ARG A 63 -15.23 -20.77 2.93
N LYS A 64 -15.03 -20.78 4.25
CA LYS A 64 -16.09 -20.99 5.25
C LYS A 64 -16.78 -19.70 5.73
N GLN A 65 -16.16 -18.54 5.53
CA GLN A 65 -16.65 -17.25 6.05
C GLN A 65 -17.07 -16.27 4.95
N ARG A 66 -17.16 -16.75 3.70
CA ARG A 66 -17.33 -15.90 2.53
C ARG A 66 -18.72 -15.23 2.51
N PRO A 67 -18.82 -13.90 2.60
CA PRO A 67 -20.09 -13.21 2.39
C PRO A 67 -20.53 -13.34 0.92
N SER A 68 -21.83 -13.32 0.67
CA SER A 68 -22.37 -13.32 -0.69
C SER A 68 -21.98 -12.01 -1.40
N LEU A 69 -20.96 -12.07 -2.24
CA LEU A 69 -20.56 -10.94 -3.09
C LEU A 69 -21.46 -10.88 -4.31
N SER A 70 -22.30 -9.86 -4.39
CA SER A 70 -23.03 -9.54 -5.62
C SER A 70 -22.05 -9.09 -6.72
N TRP A 71 -22.36 -9.40 -7.97
CA TRP A 71 -21.57 -9.02 -9.16
C TRP A 71 -21.27 -7.51 -9.19
N LEU A 72 -22.24 -6.68 -8.83
CA LEU A 72 -22.09 -5.23 -8.72
C LEU A 72 -21.07 -4.82 -7.66
N MET A 73 -21.03 -5.52 -6.52
CA MET A 73 -20.06 -5.25 -5.46
C MET A 73 -18.65 -5.60 -5.92
N MET A 74 -18.50 -6.72 -6.65
CA MET A 74 -17.22 -7.13 -7.23
C MET A 74 -16.71 -6.09 -8.23
N ILE A 75 -17.56 -5.58 -9.13
CA ILE A 75 -17.19 -4.51 -10.07
C ILE A 75 -16.78 -3.24 -9.30
N LYS A 76 -17.52 -2.83 -8.27
CA LYS A 76 -17.17 -1.64 -7.47
C LYS A 76 -15.79 -1.79 -6.82
N ILE A 77 -15.51 -2.93 -6.21
CA ILE A 77 -14.20 -3.22 -5.60
C ILE A 77 -13.11 -3.24 -6.67
N PHE A 78 -13.36 -3.86 -7.82
CA PHE A 78 -12.42 -3.94 -8.92
C PHE A 78 -12.06 -2.55 -9.49
N VAL A 79 -13.07 -1.72 -9.75
CA VAL A 79 -12.87 -0.34 -10.23
C VAL A 79 -12.14 0.50 -9.19
N LEU A 80 -12.53 0.41 -7.92
CA LEU A 80 -11.89 1.14 -6.83
C LEU A 80 -10.42 0.72 -6.65
N ALA A 81 -10.13 -0.58 -6.71
CA ALA A 81 -8.77 -1.10 -6.64
C ALA A 81 -7.96 -0.65 -7.86
N THR A 82 -8.49 -0.80 -9.07
CA THR A 82 -7.77 -0.44 -10.30
C THR A 82 -7.46 1.07 -10.34
N LEU A 83 -8.45 1.92 -10.09
CA LEU A 83 -8.24 3.37 -10.11
C LEU A 83 -7.42 3.84 -8.91
N GLY A 84 -7.64 3.27 -7.73
CA GLY A 84 -6.92 3.66 -6.52
C GLY A 84 -5.48 3.15 -6.53
N THR A 85 -5.30 1.83 -6.45
CA THR A 85 -3.98 1.23 -6.24
C THR A 85 -3.13 1.22 -7.49
N THR A 86 -3.70 0.93 -8.67
CA THR A 86 -2.89 0.85 -9.90
C THR A 86 -2.39 2.22 -10.33
N ILE A 87 -3.25 3.25 -10.32
CA ILE A 87 -2.82 4.62 -10.66
C ILE A 87 -1.79 5.10 -9.65
N HIS A 88 -2.05 4.92 -8.35
CA HIS A 88 -1.11 5.30 -7.29
C HIS A 88 0.27 4.65 -7.49
N LEU A 89 0.32 3.34 -7.73
CA LEU A 89 1.58 2.62 -7.92
C LEU A 89 2.31 3.04 -9.20
N ASN A 90 1.60 3.25 -10.30
CA ASN A 90 2.21 3.74 -11.54
C ASN A 90 2.81 5.14 -11.35
N VAL A 91 2.06 6.09 -10.79
CA VAL A 91 2.55 7.45 -10.52
C VAL A 91 3.72 7.42 -9.54
N TYR A 92 3.66 6.58 -8.51
CA TYR A 92 4.74 6.41 -7.54
C TYR A 92 6.02 5.92 -8.22
N TYR A 93 5.94 4.87 -9.04
CA TYR A 93 7.11 4.33 -9.72
C TYR A 93 7.61 5.23 -10.86
N ALA A 94 6.73 6.00 -11.51
CA ALA A 94 7.12 7.08 -12.40
C ALA A 94 8.02 8.08 -11.67
N GLY A 95 7.56 8.58 -10.51
CA GLY A 95 8.33 9.49 -9.69
C GLY A 95 9.64 8.87 -9.21
N LEU A 96 9.63 7.59 -8.84
CA LEU A 96 10.83 6.86 -8.43
C LEU A 96 11.85 6.72 -9.59
N GLU A 97 11.39 6.60 -10.83
CA GLU A 97 12.26 6.60 -12.01
C GLU A 97 13.06 7.90 -12.13
N TYR A 98 12.45 9.04 -11.85
CA TYR A 98 13.10 10.36 -11.90
C TYR A 98 13.81 10.76 -10.59
N THR A 99 13.54 10.08 -9.47
CA THR A 99 14.07 10.44 -8.15
C THR A 99 14.89 9.30 -7.53
N SER A 100 15.43 9.49 -6.32
CA SER A 100 16.14 8.43 -5.61
C SER A 100 15.20 7.68 -4.64
N PRO A 101 15.49 6.40 -4.31
CA PRO A 101 14.76 5.66 -3.28
C PRO A 101 14.70 6.39 -1.94
N THR A 102 15.72 7.19 -1.63
CA THR A 102 15.77 8.03 -0.43
C THR A 102 14.71 9.13 -0.46
N VAL A 103 14.56 9.84 -1.58
CA VAL A 103 13.53 10.88 -1.75
C VAL A 103 12.14 10.25 -1.68
N ALA A 104 11.94 9.11 -2.34
CA ALA A 104 10.66 8.40 -2.29
C ALA A 104 10.28 7.97 -0.86
N SER A 105 11.26 7.50 -0.07
CA SER A 105 11.06 7.14 1.33
C SER A 105 10.76 8.36 2.21
N ALA A 106 11.43 9.50 1.95
CA ALA A 106 11.15 10.75 2.65
C ALA A 106 9.72 11.24 2.37
N LEU A 107 9.26 11.20 1.12
CA LEU A 107 7.89 11.56 0.75
C LEU A 107 6.86 10.65 1.42
N SER A 108 7.14 9.35 1.56
CA SER A 108 6.25 8.44 2.30
C SER A 108 6.03 8.86 3.75
N ASN A 109 7.06 9.42 4.41
CA ASN A 109 6.94 9.92 5.79
C ASN A 109 6.13 11.23 5.88
N VAL A 110 5.95 11.95 4.77
CA VAL A 110 5.16 13.19 4.71
C VAL A 110 3.67 12.90 4.48
N ILE A 111 3.31 11.69 4.02
CA ILE A 111 1.92 11.28 3.76
C ILE A 111 0.98 11.57 4.94
N PRO A 112 1.31 11.23 6.21
CA PRO A 112 0.43 11.52 7.34
C PRO A 112 0.21 13.02 7.55
N GLY A 113 1.26 13.84 7.37
CA GLY A 113 1.17 15.30 7.49
C GLY A 113 0.30 15.91 6.39
N LEU A 114 0.47 15.47 5.14
CA LEU A 114 -0.39 15.88 4.01
C LEU A 114 -1.84 15.44 4.21
N THR A 115 -2.05 14.23 4.73
CA THR A 115 -3.39 13.71 5.04
C THR A 115 -4.07 14.59 6.09
N PHE A 116 -3.35 15.01 7.13
CA PHE A 116 -3.86 15.92 8.15
C PHE A 116 -4.22 17.30 7.54
N LEU A 117 -3.33 17.89 6.75
CA LEU A 117 -3.60 19.15 6.06
C LEU A 117 -4.85 19.06 5.18
N MET A 118 -4.97 18.00 4.38
CA MET A 118 -6.12 17.77 3.51
C MET A 118 -7.41 17.60 4.33
N ALA A 119 -7.36 16.87 5.45
CA ALA A 119 -8.50 16.69 6.36
C ALA A 119 -8.96 18.01 7.03
N VAL A 120 -8.01 18.88 7.38
CA VAL A 120 -8.30 20.23 7.92
C VAL A 120 -8.88 21.13 6.84
N SER A 121 -8.28 21.19 5.65
CA SER A 121 -8.73 22.03 4.52
C SER A 121 -10.12 21.64 4.02
N LEU A 122 -10.43 20.33 3.98
CA LEU A 122 -11.75 19.82 3.60
C LEU A 122 -12.78 19.89 4.74
N ARG A 123 -12.43 20.48 5.88
CA ARG A 123 -13.30 20.68 7.06
C ARG A 123 -13.85 19.39 7.70
N TYR A 124 -13.33 18.22 7.36
CA TYR A 124 -13.77 16.93 7.94
C TYR A 124 -13.48 16.81 9.45
N ILE A 125 -12.41 17.47 9.94
CA ILE A 125 -12.03 17.48 11.36
C ILE A 125 -12.88 18.43 12.21
N TYR A 126 -13.40 19.52 11.64
CA TYR A 126 -14.23 20.47 12.38
C TYR A 126 -15.63 19.93 12.69
N ILE A 127 -16.17 19.04 11.85
CA ILE A 127 -17.50 18.45 12.06
C ILE A 127 -17.47 17.39 13.18
N TYR A 128 -16.36 16.66 13.34
CA TYR A 128 -16.22 15.62 14.38
C TYR A 128 -15.85 16.13 15.77
N ILE A 129 -15.37 17.39 15.88
CA ILE A 129 -15.05 18.04 17.16
C ILE A 129 -16.22 18.87 17.71
N LEU A 130 -17.21 19.19 16.87
CA LEU A 130 -18.36 20.03 17.23
C LEU A 130 -19.65 19.23 17.47
N LEU A 131 -19.57 17.89 17.51
CA LEU A 131 -20.66 16.95 17.74
C LEU A 131 -20.24 15.91 18.78
#